data_AF-A0A944ATE6-F1
#
_entry.id   AF-A0A944ATE6-F1
#
_cell.length_a   1.000
_cell.length_b   1.000
_cell.length_c   1.000
_cell.angle_alpha   90.00
_cell.angle_beta   90.00
_cell.angle_gamma   90.00
#
_symmetry.space_group_name_H-M   'P 1'
#
loop_
_entity.id
_entity.type
_entity.pdbx_description
1 polymer ?
#
loop_
_entity_poly.entity_id
_entity_poly.type
_entity_poly.pdbx_seq_one_letter_code
_entity_poly.pdbx_strand_id
1 'polypeptide(L)' 'MASINRYQTINDIPASKGKDVLLKILNSPKADFSKLQKIAVEYEKKALEMIKAESKENK' A
#
# COMPACT_ATOMS: atom_id res chain seq x y z
N MET A 1 -9.65 0.54 22.11
CA MET A 1 -8.24 0.57 21.69
C MET A 1 -8.22 0.94 20.22
N ALA A 2 -7.69 2.11 19.88
CA ALA A 2 -7.58 2.53 18.48
C ALA A 2 -6.56 1.63 17.78
N SER A 3 -7.00 0.80 16.84
CA SER A 3 -6.12 0.05 15.96
C SER A 3 -5.32 1.06 15.15
N ILE A 4 -4.03 1.16 15.44
CA ILE A 4 -3.08 1.94 14.64
C ILE A 4 -3.22 1.44 13.20
N ASN A 5 -3.61 2.34 12.30
CA ASN A 5 -3.71 2.14 10.85
C ASN A 5 -2.37 1.61 10.30
N ARG A 6 -2.12 0.30 10.41
CA ARG A 6 -1.06 -0.34 9.65
C ARG A 6 -1.55 -0.49 8.23
N TYR A 7 -0.87 0.17 7.30
CA TYR A 7 -1.03 -0.11 5.88
C TYR A 7 -0.86 -1.62 5.65
N GLN A 8 -1.79 -2.22 4.90
CA GLN A 8 -1.64 -3.59 4.45
C GLN A 8 -0.42 -3.66 3.53
N THR A 9 0.58 -4.41 3.96
CA THR A 9 1.76 -4.76 3.19
C THR A 9 1.48 -6.00 2.35
N ILE A 10 2.41 -6.34 1.45
CA ILE A 10 2.33 -7.60 0.70
C ILE A 10 2.30 -8.85 1.61
N ASN A 11 2.76 -8.72 2.86
CA ASN A 11 2.71 -9.80 3.85
C ASN A 11 1.31 -10.02 4.41
N ASP A 12 0.46 -9.00 4.41
CA ASP A 12 -0.93 -9.05 4.87
C ASP A 12 -1.88 -9.67 3.83
N ILE A 13 -1.41 -9.82 2.58
CA ILE A 13 -2.16 -10.50 1.52
C ILE A 13 -2.06 -12.03 1.74
N PRO A 14 -3.19 -12.77 1.76
CA PRO A 14 -3.19 -14.23 1.85
C PRO A 14 -2.37 -14.89 0.75
N ALA A 15 -1.78 -16.04 1.08
CA ALA A 15 -1.05 -16.86 0.10
C ALA A 15 -2.01 -17.25 -1.05
N SER A 16 -1.64 -16.85 -2.27
CA SER A 16 -2.43 -17.10 -3.47
C SER A 16 -1.53 -17.01 -4.70
N LYS A 17 -1.94 -17.63 -5.80
CA LYS A 17 -1.24 -17.51 -7.09
C LYS A 17 -1.06 -16.04 -7.51
N GLY A 18 -2.02 -15.18 -7.17
CA GLY A 18 -1.93 -13.74 -7.42
C GLY A 18 -0.81 -13.06 -6.64
N LYS A 19 -0.65 -13.38 -5.35
CA LYS A 19 0.45 -12.88 -4.51
C LYS A 19 1.81 -13.30 -5.07
N ASP A 20 1.93 -14.55 -5.51
CA ASP A 20 3.20 -15.07 -6.05
C ASP A 20 3.58 -14.37 -7.36
N VAL A 21 2.61 -14.12 -8.23
CA VAL A 21 2.83 -13.37 -9.48
C VAL A 21 3.25 -11.93 -9.18
N LEU A 22 2.57 -11.25 -8.26
CA LEU A 22 2.94 -9.91 -7.82
C LEU A 22 4.36 -9.85 -7.28
N LEU A 23 4.74 -10.79 -6.40
CA LEU A 23 6.10 -10.89 -5.87
C LEU A 23 7.14 -11.09 -6.98
N LYS A 24 6.86 -11.94 -7.97
CA LYS A 24 7.76 -12.14 -9.12
C LYS A 24 7.93 -10.88 -9.96
N ILE A 25 6.85 -10.12 -10.18
CA ILE A 25 6.90 -8.87 -10.94
C ILE A 25 7.74 -7.83 -10.18
N LEU A 26 7.46 -7.64 -8.89
CA LEU A 26 8.14 -6.66 -8.04
C LEU A 26 9.64 -6.98 -7.85
N ASN A 27 10.00 -8.27 -7.82
CA ASN A 27 11.39 -8.72 -7.72
C ASN A 27 12.06 -8.95 -9.10
N SER A 28 11.40 -8.59 -10.20
CA SER A 28 12.01 -8.77 -11.53
C SER A 28 13.10 -7.72 -11.78
N PRO A 29 14.16 -8.04 -12.55
CA PRO A 29 15.20 -7.07 -12.91
C PRO A 29 14.69 -5.95 -13.82
N LYS A 30 13.47 -6.08 -14.35
CA LYS A 30 12.78 -5.04 -15.13
C LYS A 30 11.97 -4.08 -14.24
N ALA A 31 11.83 -4.38 -12.96
CA ALA A 31 11.13 -3.53 -12.01
C ALA A 31 12.00 -2.30 -11.71
N ASP A 32 11.51 -1.12 -12.09
CA ASP A 32 12.12 0.14 -11.69
C ASP A 32 11.68 0.48 -10.26
N PHE A 33 12.57 0.23 -9.31
CA PHE A 33 12.32 0.47 -7.89
C PHE A 33 12.00 1.94 -7.61
N SER A 34 12.66 2.89 -8.27
CA SER A 34 12.40 4.32 -8.09
C SER A 34 10.99 4.70 -8.57
N LYS A 35 10.52 4.12 -9.68
CA LYS A 35 9.15 4.31 -10.16
C LYS A 35 8.13 3.69 -9.20
N LEU A 36 8.37 2.48 -8.71
CA LEU A 36 7.51 1.82 -7.73
C LEU A 36 7.42 2.61 -6.41
N GLN A 37 8.55 3.14 -5.93
CA GLN A 37 8.58 3.96 -4.72
C GLN A 37 7.78 5.25 -4.88
N LYS A 38 7.87 5.93 -6.04
CA LYS A 38 7.06 7.13 -6.32
C LYS A 38 5.56 6.83 -6.27
N ILE A 39 5.13 5.74 -6.93
CA ILE A 39 3.73 5.30 -6.90
C ILE A 39 3.28 5.02 -5.47
N ALA A 40 4.09 4.29 -4.68
CA ALA A 40 3.76 3.97 -3.29
C ALA A 40 3.56 5.23 -2.43
N VAL A 41 4.47 6.21 -2.53
CA VAL A 41 4.39 7.47 -1.78
C VAL A 41 3.16 8.30 -2.15
N GLU A 42 2.82 8.38 -3.44
CA GLU A 42 1.62 9.10 -3.90
C GLU A 42 0.33 8.48 -3.33
N TYR A 43 0.24 7.15 -3.34
CA TYR A 43 -0.89 6.43 -2.77
C TYR A 43 -0.97 6.58 -1.25
N GLU A 44 0.17 6.51 -0.54
CA GLU A 44 0.22 6.71 0.91
C GLU A 44 -0.27 8.11 1.30
N LYS A 45 0.19 9.15 0.58
CA LYS A 45 -0.26 10.52 0.79
C LYS A 45 -1.76 10.67 0.56
N LYS A 46 -2.29 10.11 -0.53
CA LYS A 46 -3.73 10.16 -0.84
C LYS A 46 -4.56 9.44 0.21
N ALA A 47 -4.12 8.26 0.66
CA ALA A 47 -4.78 7.53 1.74
C ALA A 47 -4.81 8.32 3.05
N LEU A 48 -3.71 9.00 3.39
CA LEU A 48 -3.64 9.89 4.57
C LEU A 48 -4.62 11.07 4.47
N GLU A 49 -4.80 11.63 3.27
CA GLU A 49 -5.76 12.72 3.03
C GLU A 49 -7.20 12.25 3.21
N MET A 50 -7.55 11.06 2.70
CA MET A 50 -8.89 10.46 2.87
C MET A 50 -9.22 10.22 4.35
N ILE A 51 -8.28 9.66 5.13
CA ILE A 51 -8.46 9.45 6.58
C ILE A 51 -8.68 10.78 7.32
N LYS A 52 -7.91 11.82 6.96
CA LYS A 52 -8.06 13.15 7.56
C LYS A 52 -9.42 13.77 7.23
N ALA A 53 -9.97 13.52 6.05
CA ALA A 53 -11.30 13.97 5.67
C ALA A 53 -12.38 13.24 6.48
N GLU A 54 -12.33 11.90 6.54
CA GLU A 54 -13.27 11.08 7.32
C GLU A 54 -13.26 11.41 8.82
N SER A 55 -12.11 11.79 9.36
CA SER A 55 -11.96 12.21 10.77
C SER A 55 -12.52 13.60 11.06
N LYS A 56 -12.66 14.46 10.05
CA LYS A 56 -13.26 15.80 10.18
C LYS A 56 -14.78 15.78 10.00
N GLU A 57 -15.29 14.85 9.20
CA GLU A 57 -16.73 14.71 8.93
C GLU A 57 -17.48 14.02 10.07
N ASN A 58 -16.79 13.24 10.91
CA ASN A 58 -17.35 12.56 12.08
C ASN A 58 -17.16 13.33 13.41
N LYS A 59 -16.88 14.64 13.37
CA LYS A 59 -16.74 15.53 14.54
C LYS A 59 -17.78 16.64 14.51
#